data_AF-A0A6I0E1V5-F1
#
_entry.id   AF-A0A6I0E1V5-F1
#
_cell.length_a   1.000
_cell.length_b   1.000
_cell.length_c   1.000
_cell.angle_alpha   90.00
_cell.angle_beta   90.00
_cell.angle_gamma   90.00
#
_symmetry.space_group_name_H-M   'P 1'
#
loop_
_entity.id
_entity.type
_entity.pdbx_description
1 polymer ?
#
loop_
_entity_poly.entity_id
_entity_poly.type
_entity_poly.pdbx_seq_one_letter_code
_entity_poly.pdbx_strand_id
1 'polypeptide(L)'
;MQKIIPLLLILYINICFGQISPEEYFGDSYNNAISYCNKNKTEFIAIFEKHSIAGQISSSIVFPELIRYNRFRDFAETSALELLYIKHGKEVADFSIGRFQMKPSFIETIEALLKRDSLLKVEFSSVNKYPTADSSEIRKIRLDRLKSQEWQFLYLACFIKLAEKAYLNYMDDNPENQLLILSSAYNRGFGATYDELKILSETKTFPYGNKHFGRYSYYDIAKFYYSNHSHKIF
;
A
#
# COMPACT_ATOMS: atom_id res chain seq x y z
N MET A 1 41.81 -16.48 -56.88
CA MET A 1 41.20 -16.69 -55.55
C MET A 1 40.87 -15.32 -54.94
N GLN A 2 39.64 -14.85 -55.09
CA GLN A 2 39.14 -13.64 -54.41
C GLN A 2 38.06 -14.10 -53.44
N LYS A 3 38.30 -13.94 -52.14
CA LYS A 3 37.31 -14.22 -51.09
C LYS A 3 36.40 -13.00 -50.99
N ILE A 4 35.17 -13.12 -51.48
CA ILE A 4 34.09 -12.16 -51.19
C ILE A 4 33.57 -12.52 -49.81
N ILE A 5 33.79 -11.65 -48.83
CA ILE A 5 33.18 -11.73 -47.51
C ILE A 5 31.81 -11.06 -47.63
N PRO A 6 30.68 -11.74 -47.34
CA PRO A 6 29.39 -11.04 -47.28
C PRO A 6 29.33 -10.25 -45.98
N LEU A 7 29.20 -8.93 -46.11
CA LEU A 7 28.91 -8.03 -45.01
C LEU A 7 27.46 -8.27 -44.58
N LEU A 8 27.26 -9.02 -43.50
CA LEU A 8 25.96 -9.22 -42.87
C LEU A 8 25.57 -7.92 -42.14
N LEU A 9 24.73 -7.12 -42.78
CA LEU A 9 24.11 -5.94 -42.18
C LEU A 9 23.00 -6.41 -41.22
N ILE A 10 23.32 -6.59 -39.94
CA ILE A 10 22.31 -6.86 -38.91
C ILE A 10 21.62 -5.53 -38.60
N LEU A 11 20.42 -5.35 -39.15
CA LEU A 11 19.53 -4.25 -38.80
C LEU A 11 19.00 -4.52 -37.38
N TYR A 12 19.60 -3.87 -36.38
CA TYR A 12 19.04 -3.81 -35.03
C TYR A 12 17.75 -3.00 -35.08
N ILE A 13 16.63 -3.67 -35.32
CA ILE A 13 15.31 -3.12 -35.02
C ILE A 13 15.21 -3.12 -33.50
N ASN A 14 15.61 -2.00 -32.87
CA ASN A 14 15.15 -1.69 -31.53
C ASN A 14 13.64 -1.51 -31.63
N ILE A 15 12.89 -2.58 -31.40
CA ILE A 15 11.46 -2.45 -31.14
C ILE A 15 11.38 -1.76 -29.78
N CYS A 16 11.29 -0.43 -29.80
CA CYS A 16 10.78 0.35 -28.68
C CYS A 16 9.31 -0.04 -28.51
N PHE A 17 9.05 -1.22 -27.92
CA PHE A 17 7.78 -1.46 -27.27
C PHE A 17 7.72 -0.43 -26.14
N GLY A 18 7.03 0.69 -26.39
CA GLY A 18 6.72 1.65 -25.34
C GLY A 18 6.11 0.89 -24.17
N GLN A 19 6.70 1.05 -22.99
CA GLN A 19 6.17 0.43 -21.79
C GLN A 19 4.77 1.01 -21.57
N ILE A 20 3.74 0.18 -21.74
CA ILE A 20 2.34 0.57 -21.46
C ILE A 20 2.31 1.15 -20.05
N SER A 21 1.66 2.30 -19.88
CA SER A 21 1.58 2.94 -18.57
C SER A 21 0.66 2.15 -17.61
N PRO A 22 0.83 2.29 -16.28
CA PRO A 22 -0.14 1.73 -15.32
C PRO A 22 -1.58 2.15 -15.62
N GLU A 23 -1.81 3.41 -16.00
CA GLU A 23 -3.13 3.93 -16.33
C GLU A 23 -3.76 3.21 -17.53
N GLU A 24 -3.02 3.07 -18.64
CA GLU A 24 -3.49 2.32 -19.81
C GLU A 24 -3.70 0.83 -19.50
N TYR A 25 -2.81 0.22 -18.71
CA TYR A 25 -2.89 -1.22 -18.41
C TYR A 25 -4.08 -1.57 -17.51
N PHE A 26 -4.38 -0.74 -16.51
CA PHE A 26 -5.45 -1.00 -15.54
C PHE A 26 -6.79 -0.37 -15.93
N GLY A 27 -6.82 0.55 -16.89
CA GLY A 27 -8.03 1.13 -17.48
C GLY A 27 -9.02 1.61 -16.41
N ASP A 28 -10.25 1.08 -16.46
CA ASP A 28 -11.33 1.46 -15.53
C ASP A 28 -10.98 1.27 -14.05
N SER A 29 -10.15 0.27 -13.71
CA SER A 29 -9.72 0.09 -12.32
C SER A 29 -8.85 1.25 -11.84
N TYR A 30 -8.01 1.80 -12.72
CA TYR A 30 -7.21 3.00 -12.45
C TYR A 30 -8.11 4.24 -12.33
N ASN A 31 -9.03 4.43 -13.28
CA ASN A 31 -9.97 5.56 -13.27
C ASN A 31 -10.86 5.56 -12.01
N ASN A 32 -11.30 4.39 -11.57
CA ASN A 32 -12.04 4.23 -10.32
C ASN A 32 -11.20 4.60 -9.08
N ALA A 33 -9.92 4.25 -9.07
CA ALA A 33 -8.98 4.65 -8.01
C ALA A 33 -8.78 6.17 -7.98
N ILE A 34 -8.59 6.81 -9.14
CA ILE A 34 -8.53 8.28 -9.27
C ILE A 34 -9.83 8.94 -8.75
N SER A 35 -10.99 8.41 -9.16
CA SER A 35 -12.29 8.93 -8.72
C SER A 35 -12.45 8.83 -7.20
N TYR A 36 -11.99 7.72 -6.59
CA TYR A 36 -11.98 7.56 -5.14
C TYR A 36 -11.13 8.62 -4.44
N CYS A 37 -9.91 8.87 -4.93
CA CYS A 37 -9.03 9.91 -4.36
C CYS A 37 -9.67 11.31 -4.44
N ASN A 38 -10.27 11.65 -5.59
CA ASN A 38 -10.96 12.93 -5.76
C ASN A 38 -12.17 13.07 -4.83
N LYS A 39 -13.03 12.05 -4.77
CA LYS A 39 -14.25 12.06 -3.96
C LYS A 39 -13.95 12.24 -2.47
N ASN A 40 -12.87 11.62 -1.98
CA ASN A 40 -12.55 11.60 -0.56
C ASN A 40 -11.43 12.60 -0.18
N LYS A 41 -11.04 13.50 -1.10
CA LYS A 41 -9.94 14.44 -0.91
C LYS A 41 -10.02 15.18 0.43
N THR A 42 -11.18 15.74 0.77
CA THR A 42 -11.35 16.55 1.98
C THR A 42 -11.09 15.76 3.26
N GLU A 43 -11.66 14.56 3.38
CA GLU A 43 -11.44 13.69 4.55
C GLU A 43 -9.99 13.20 4.63
N PHE A 44 -9.40 12.91 3.47
CA PHE A 44 -8.02 12.50 3.35
C PHE A 44 -7.09 13.61 3.88
N ILE A 45 -7.25 14.84 3.38
CA ILE A 45 -6.51 16.03 3.85
C ILE A 45 -6.68 16.21 5.35
N ALA A 46 -7.92 16.19 5.85
CA ALA A 46 -8.21 16.42 7.26
C ALA A 46 -7.49 15.45 8.21
N ILE A 47 -7.37 14.18 7.82
CA ILE A 47 -6.65 13.18 8.63
C ILE A 47 -5.14 13.31 8.47
N PHE A 48 -4.61 13.36 7.24
CA PHE A 48 -3.16 13.30 7.03
C PHE A 48 -2.45 14.62 7.40
N GLU A 49 -3.04 15.78 7.16
CA GLU A 49 -2.44 17.06 7.55
C GLU A 49 -2.35 17.23 9.07
N LYS A 50 -3.35 16.72 9.82
CA LYS A 50 -3.34 16.69 11.29
C LYS A 50 -2.09 15.98 11.84
N HIS A 51 -1.57 15.02 11.08
CA HIS A 51 -0.39 14.23 11.41
C HIS A 51 0.85 14.67 10.64
N SER A 52 0.83 15.84 9.96
CA SER A 52 1.94 16.32 9.13
C SER A 52 2.43 15.26 8.12
N ILE A 53 1.48 14.65 7.40
CA ILE A 53 1.73 13.70 6.32
C ILE A 53 1.23 14.33 5.03
N ALA A 54 2.09 14.37 4.01
CA ALA A 54 1.73 14.90 2.69
C ALA A 54 0.67 14.01 2.03
N GLY A 55 -0.46 14.60 1.63
CA GLY A 55 -1.56 13.88 0.97
C GLY A 55 -1.13 13.17 -0.32
N GLN A 56 -0.14 13.73 -1.03
CA GLN A 56 0.45 13.13 -2.22
C GLN A 56 1.13 11.80 -1.90
N ILE A 57 1.91 11.74 -0.81
CA ILE A 57 2.62 10.53 -0.39
C ILE A 57 1.64 9.48 0.13
N SER A 58 0.75 9.85 1.07
CA SER A 58 -0.20 8.90 1.66
C SER A 58 -1.17 8.33 0.63
N SER A 59 -1.67 9.14 -0.30
CA SER A 59 -2.54 8.63 -1.38
C SER A 59 -1.79 7.71 -2.33
N SER A 60 -0.53 7.99 -2.63
CA SER A 60 0.29 7.16 -3.51
C SER A 60 0.63 5.81 -2.92
N ILE A 61 0.87 5.73 -1.60
CA ILE A 61 1.15 4.45 -0.91
C ILE A 61 -0.02 3.48 -1.04
N VAL A 62 -1.25 3.99 -0.96
CA VAL A 62 -2.45 3.14 -0.96
C VAL A 62 -3.12 3.01 -2.32
N PHE A 63 -2.73 3.84 -3.29
CA PHE A 63 -3.27 3.82 -4.65
C PHE A 63 -3.27 2.44 -5.31
N PRO A 64 -2.22 1.60 -5.18
CA PRO A 64 -2.23 0.27 -5.78
C PRO A 64 -3.33 -0.64 -5.21
N GLU A 65 -3.71 -0.49 -3.93
CA GLU A 65 -4.86 -1.22 -3.37
C GLU A 65 -6.20 -0.70 -3.89
N LEU A 66 -6.31 0.60 -4.17
CA LEU A 66 -7.50 1.18 -4.78
C LEU A 66 -7.76 0.63 -6.19
N ILE A 67 -6.71 0.42 -6.98
CA ILE A 67 -6.81 -0.25 -8.29
C ILE A 67 -7.32 -1.68 -8.12
N ARG A 68 -6.81 -2.40 -7.12
CA ARG A 68 -7.15 -3.79 -6.83
C ARG A 68 -8.53 -3.98 -6.22
N TYR A 69 -9.07 -2.95 -5.58
CA TYR A 69 -10.24 -3.10 -4.70
C TYR A 69 -11.45 -3.70 -5.41
N ASN A 70 -11.81 -3.23 -6.61
CA ASN A 70 -12.97 -3.79 -7.32
C ASN A 70 -12.73 -5.24 -7.77
N ARG A 71 -11.48 -5.61 -8.11
CA ARG A 71 -11.11 -6.97 -8.51
C ARG A 71 -11.24 -7.98 -7.37
N PHE A 72 -10.94 -7.57 -6.14
CA PHE A 72 -10.97 -8.46 -4.97
C PHE A 72 -12.20 -8.28 -4.08
N ARG A 73 -12.99 -7.21 -4.24
CA ARG A 73 -14.28 -7.06 -3.55
C ARG A 73 -15.20 -8.25 -3.87
N ASP A 74 -15.19 -8.69 -5.13
CA ASP A 74 -15.97 -9.85 -5.59
C ASP A 74 -15.48 -11.17 -4.98
N PHE A 75 -14.28 -11.20 -4.39
CA PHE A 75 -13.68 -12.37 -3.72
C PHE A 75 -13.81 -12.32 -2.19
N ALA A 76 -13.98 -11.12 -1.60
CA ALA A 76 -13.86 -10.85 -0.17
C ALA A 76 -15.19 -10.92 0.61
N GLU A 77 -16.26 -11.45 0.05
CA GLU A 77 -17.46 -11.80 0.81
C GLU A 77 -17.22 -13.08 1.64
N THR A 78 -16.52 -12.99 2.77
CA THR A 78 -16.44 -14.14 3.68
C THR A 78 -16.62 -13.75 5.14
N SER A 79 -17.89 -13.56 5.53
CA SER A 79 -18.34 -13.53 6.94
C SER A 79 -17.76 -14.71 7.75
N ALA A 80 -17.41 -15.82 7.09
CA ALA A 80 -16.70 -16.95 7.69
C ALA A 80 -15.28 -16.60 8.16
N LEU A 81 -14.45 -15.93 7.35
CA LEU A 81 -13.10 -15.52 7.75
C LEU A 81 -13.14 -14.49 8.87
N GLU A 82 -14.10 -13.57 8.83
CA GLU A 82 -14.34 -12.62 9.90
C GLU A 82 -14.69 -13.32 11.21
N LEU A 83 -15.61 -14.29 11.17
CA LEU A 83 -16.00 -15.08 12.34
C LEU A 83 -14.83 -15.89 12.90
N LEU A 84 -14.03 -16.50 12.02
CA LEU A 84 -12.83 -17.25 12.42
C LEU A 84 -11.81 -16.33 13.08
N TYR A 85 -11.59 -15.14 12.53
CA TYR A 85 -10.70 -14.15 13.14
C TYR A 85 -11.23 -13.69 14.51
N ILE A 86 -12.51 -13.37 14.65
CA ILE A 86 -13.09 -12.98 15.95
C ILE A 86 -12.84 -14.07 17.00
N LYS A 87 -13.19 -15.32 16.67
CA LYS A 87 -13.09 -16.46 17.59
C LYS A 87 -11.65 -16.86 17.90
N HIS A 88 -10.77 -16.88 16.90
CA HIS A 88 -9.48 -17.55 17.00
C HIS A 88 -8.26 -16.65 16.72
N GLY A 89 -8.47 -15.43 16.24
CA GLY A 89 -7.40 -14.45 15.99
C GLY A 89 -6.68 -14.65 14.66
N LYS A 90 -5.67 -13.81 14.44
CA LYS A 90 -4.90 -13.73 13.18
C LYS A 90 -4.17 -15.02 12.77
N GLU A 91 -3.80 -15.86 13.74
CA GLU A 91 -3.10 -17.12 13.45
C GLU A 91 -4.00 -18.12 12.69
N VAL A 92 -5.32 -17.95 12.78
CA VAL A 92 -6.31 -18.79 12.08
C VAL A 92 -6.91 -18.09 10.86
N ALA A 93 -7.14 -16.78 10.93
CA ALA A 93 -7.66 -16.02 9.81
C ALA A 93 -7.01 -14.62 9.73
N ASP A 94 -6.21 -14.42 8.68
CA ASP A 94 -5.55 -13.15 8.38
C ASP A 94 -5.68 -12.80 6.89
N PHE A 95 -6.62 -11.91 6.60
CA PHE A 95 -7.07 -11.58 5.25
C PHE A 95 -7.21 -10.07 5.10
N SER A 96 -7.16 -9.60 3.86
CA SER A 96 -7.25 -8.17 3.55
C SER A 96 -8.71 -7.71 3.55
N ILE A 97 -8.99 -6.59 4.21
CA ILE A 97 -10.34 -6.03 4.39
C ILE A 97 -10.34 -4.56 4.00
N GLY A 98 -11.49 -4.09 3.50
CA GLY A 98 -11.71 -2.70 3.17
C GLY A 98 -11.02 -2.28 1.87
N ARG A 99 -11.10 -0.99 1.54
CA ARG A 99 -10.52 -0.43 0.31
C ARG A 99 -9.01 -0.43 0.32
N PHE A 100 -8.43 -0.25 1.49
CA PHE A 100 -6.99 -0.20 1.69
C PHE A 100 -6.38 -1.61 1.86
N GLN A 101 -7.22 -2.65 1.82
CA GLN A 101 -6.79 -4.06 1.83
C GLN A 101 -5.86 -4.41 3.02
N MET A 102 -6.07 -3.74 4.15
CA MET A 102 -5.28 -3.97 5.36
C MET A 102 -5.71 -5.26 6.05
N LYS A 103 -4.75 -5.96 6.64
CA LYS A 103 -4.97 -7.22 7.37
C LYS A 103 -5.11 -7.00 8.88
N PRO A 104 -5.87 -7.83 9.61
CA PRO A 104 -5.90 -7.77 11.06
C PRO A 104 -4.52 -7.88 11.72
N SER A 105 -3.64 -8.76 11.24
CA SER A 105 -2.27 -8.90 11.76
C SER A 105 -1.43 -7.63 11.61
N PHE A 106 -1.63 -6.89 10.53
CA PHE A 106 -0.97 -5.62 10.26
C PHE A 106 -1.42 -4.56 11.27
N ILE A 107 -2.73 -4.49 11.54
CA ILE A 107 -3.28 -3.56 12.54
C ILE A 107 -2.83 -3.92 13.96
N GLU A 108 -2.80 -5.20 14.32
CA GLU A 108 -2.26 -5.63 15.61
C GLU A 108 -0.80 -5.22 15.80
N THR A 109 0.00 -5.28 14.72
CA THR A 109 1.39 -4.82 14.72
C THR A 109 1.47 -3.31 14.94
N ILE A 110 0.66 -2.51 14.24
CA ILE A 110 0.56 -1.05 14.45
C ILE A 110 0.24 -0.75 15.93
N GLU A 111 -0.79 -1.39 16.48
CA GLU A 111 -1.21 -1.19 17.86
C GLU A 111 -0.09 -1.50 18.85
N ALA A 112 0.62 -2.63 18.65
CA ALA A 112 1.73 -3.04 19.50
C ALA A 112 2.92 -2.06 19.42
N LEU A 113 3.26 -1.59 18.22
CA LEU A 113 4.32 -0.61 18.02
C LEU A 113 3.96 0.74 18.64
N LEU A 114 2.73 1.23 18.44
CA LEU A 114 2.24 2.45 19.06
C LEU A 114 2.30 2.38 20.59
N LYS A 115 1.93 1.25 21.22
CA LYS A 115 2.00 1.12 22.69
C LYS A 115 3.42 1.29 23.25
N ARG A 116 4.43 0.92 22.46
CA ARG A 116 5.86 0.96 22.85
C ARG A 116 6.51 2.31 22.56
N ASP A 117 5.94 3.11 21.67
CA ASP A 117 6.47 4.42 21.31
C ASP A 117 5.92 5.51 22.23
N SER A 118 6.80 6.29 22.86
CA SER A 118 6.39 7.31 23.84
C SER A 118 5.61 8.48 23.21
N LEU A 119 5.96 8.88 21.98
CA LEU A 119 5.36 10.03 21.31
C LEU A 119 4.13 9.61 20.50
N LEU A 120 4.27 8.58 19.68
CA LEU A 120 3.20 8.14 18.78
C LEU A 120 2.02 7.52 19.55
N LYS A 121 2.24 6.97 20.75
CA LYS A 121 1.15 6.55 21.64
C LYS A 121 0.22 7.70 22.01
N VAL A 122 0.77 8.89 22.23
CA VAL A 122 0.00 10.08 22.62
C VAL A 122 -0.72 10.65 21.40
N GLU A 123 0.00 10.79 20.28
CA GLU A 123 -0.54 11.29 19.02
C GLU A 123 -1.71 10.44 18.50
N PHE A 124 -1.58 9.12 18.55
CA PHE A 124 -2.59 8.15 18.09
C PHE A 124 -3.33 7.48 19.25
N SER A 125 -3.58 8.22 20.34
CA SER A 125 -4.11 7.64 21.59
C SER A 125 -5.48 6.95 21.44
N SER A 126 -6.28 7.30 20.44
CA SER A 126 -7.56 6.65 20.14
C SER A 126 -7.42 5.21 19.63
N VAL A 127 -6.32 4.89 18.96
CA VAL A 127 -6.13 3.59 18.28
C VAL A 127 -6.11 2.44 19.27
N ASN A 128 -5.43 2.63 20.40
CA ASN A 128 -5.31 1.63 21.46
C ASN A 128 -6.40 1.73 22.55
N LYS A 129 -7.37 2.63 22.39
CA LYS A 129 -8.53 2.73 23.30
C LYS A 129 -9.60 1.75 22.84
N TYR A 130 -9.80 0.72 23.65
CA TYR A 130 -10.88 -0.25 23.54
C TYR A 130 -11.80 -0.12 24.75
N PRO A 131 -13.14 -0.19 24.56
CA PRO A 131 -14.11 -0.11 25.65
C PRO A 131 -14.19 -1.40 26.49
N THR A 132 -13.41 -2.42 26.14
CA THR A 132 -13.43 -3.76 26.72
C THR A 132 -12.03 -4.34 26.75
N ALA A 133 -11.80 -5.27 27.68
CA ALA A 133 -10.59 -6.10 27.73
C ALA A 133 -10.79 -7.49 27.09
N ASP A 134 -12.02 -7.83 26.69
CA ASP A 134 -12.31 -9.11 26.05
C ASP A 134 -11.66 -9.18 24.66
N SER A 135 -10.87 -10.24 24.43
CA SER A 135 -10.09 -10.37 23.20
C SER A 135 -10.95 -10.57 21.94
N SER A 136 -12.11 -11.22 22.06
CA SER A 136 -13.03 -11.45 20.94
C SER A 136 -13.71 -10.14 20.54
N GLU A 137 -14.18 -9.36 21.52
CA GLU A 137 -14.78 -8.05 21.28
C GLU A 137 -13.76 -7.03 20.75
N ILE A 138 -12.51 -7.05 21.24
CA ILE A 138 -11.42 -6.24 20.67
C ILE A 138 -11.21 -6.58 19.19
N ARG A 139 -11.18 -7.87 18.84
CA ARG A 139 -11.03 -8.32 17.44
C ARG A 139 -12.21 -7.87 16.59
N LYS A 140 -13.44 -7.97 17.10
CA LYS A 140 -14.64 -7.47 16.42
C LYS A 140 -14.55 -5.97 16.14
N ILE A 141 -14.21 -5.16 17.15
CA ILE A 141 -13.99 -3.71 16.98
C ILE A 141 -12.92 -3.45 15.93
N ARG A 142 -11.82 -4.21 15.92
CA ARG A 142 -10.77 -4.08 14.90
C ARG A 142 -11.28 -4.35 13.48
N LEU A 143 -12.13 -5.36 13.31
CA LEU A 143 -12.77 -5.63 12.02
C LEU A 143 -13.69 -4.48 11.59
N ASP A 144 -14.51 -3.96 12.51
CA ASP A 144 -15.41 -2.84 12.21
C ASP A 144 -14.61 -1.59 11.80
N ARG A 145 -13.48 -1.33 12.46
CA ARG A 145 -12.54 -0.27 12.09
C ARG A 145 -11.92 -0.51 10.70
N LEU A 146 -11.49 -1.73 10.39
CA LEU A 146 -10.95 -2.08 9.07
C LEU A 146 -11.96 -1.90 7.93
N LYS A 147 -13.27 -1.95 8.21
CA LYS A 147 -14.35 -1.66 7.25
C LYS A 147 -14.67 -0.17 7.14
N SER A 148 -14.38 0.62 8.17
CA SER A 148 -14.59 2.06 8.17
C SER A 148 -13.51 2.79 7.37
N GLN A 149 -13.92 3.76 6.56
CA GLN A 149 -13.02 4.59 5.76
C GLN A 149 -12.13 5.46 6.65
N GLU A 150 -12.72 6.14 7.63
CA GLU A 150 -12.01 7.01 8.58
C GLU A 150 -10.90 6.24 9.31
N TRP A 151 -11.22 5.03 9.78
CA TRP A 151 -10.25 4.19 10.48
C TRP A 151 -9.16 3.64 9.56
N GLN A 152 -9.48 3.31 8.30
CA GLN A 152 -8.46 2.97 7.31
C GLN A 152 -7.49 4.12 7.06
N PHE A 153 -7.98 5.38 7.02
CA PHE A 153 -7.12 6.56 6.87
C PHE A 153 -6.25 6.75 8.12
N LEU A 154 -6.83 6.62 9.32
CA LEU A 154 -6.10 6.72 10.58
C LEU A 154 -5.03 5.63 10.71
N TYR A 155 -5.32 4.39 10.35
CA TYR A 155 -4.34 3.30 10.37
C TYR A 155 -3.22 3.51 9.34
N LEU A 156 -3.52 4.06 8.16
CA LEU A 156 -2.50 4.44 7.20
C LEU A 156 -1.59 5.54 7.75
N ALA A 157 -2.15 6.55 8.43
CA ALA A 157 -1.36 7.59 9.09
C ALA A 157 -0.44 7.02 10.18
N CYS A 158 -0.96 6.10 11.01
CA CYS A 158 -0.17 5.39 12.01
C CYS A 158 0.98 4.61 11.37
N PHE A 159 0.69 3.86 10.30
CA PHE A 159 1.69 3.11 9.55
C PHE A 159 2.80 4.03 9.04
N ILE A 160 2.44 5.14 8.37
CA ILE A 160 3.41 6.07 7.80
C ILE A 160 4.33 6.61 8.89
N LYS A 161 3.80 7.08 10.03
CA LYS A 161 4.64 7.60 11.13
C LYS A 161 5.55 6.54 11.76
N LEU A 162 5.05 5.32 11.93
CA LEU A 162 5.86 4.21 12.42
C LEU A 162 6.95 3.82 11.43
N ALA A 163 6.66 3.81 10.13
CA ALA A 163 7.61 3.48 9.08
C ALA A 163 8.66 4.58 8.89
N GLU A 164 8.27 5.86 8.86
CA GLU A 164 9.18 7.02 8.86
C GLU A 164 10.20 6.90 9.99
N LYS A 165 9.75 6.55 11.19
CA LYS A 165 10.64 6.33 12.33
C LYS A 165 11.53 5.10 12.19
N ALA A 166 10.97 3.97 11.71
CA ALA A 166 11.72 2.73 11.54
C ALA A 166 12.84 2.84 10.48
N TYR A 167 12.64 3.67 9.47
CA TYR A 167 13.56 3.86 8.35
C TYR A 167 14.20 5.26 8.32
N LEU A 168 14.25 5.96 9.46
CA LEU A 168 14.70 7.36 9.54
C LEU A 168 16.06 7.59 8.88
N ASN A 169 17.01 6.66 9.03
CA ASN A 169 18.35 6.77 8.44
C ASN A 169 18.36 6.66 6.90
N TYR A 170 17.28 6.18 6.30
CA TYR A 170 17.12 6.00 4.86
C TYR A 170 16.08 6.94 4.26
N MET A 171 15.33 7.67 5.10
CA MET A 171 14.33 8.63 4.67
C MET A 171 14.99 9.99 4.47
N ASP A 172 14.89 10.51 3.25
CA ASP A 172 15.35 11.84 2.85
C ASP A 172 14.19 12.64 2.24
N ASP A 173 14.46 13.88 1.86
CA ASP A 173 13.45 14.76 1.23
C ASP A 173 13.11 14.34 -0.21
N ASN A 174 13.70 13.26 -0.73
CA ASN A 174 13.40 12.75 -2.07
C ASN A 174 12.11 11.94 -2.05
N PRO A 175 11.02 12.42 -2.68
CA PRO A 175 9.74 11.72 -2.67
C PRO A 175 9.80 10.32 -3.28
N GLU A 176 10.67 10.09 -4.26
CA GLU A 176 10.80 8.77 -4.88
C GLU A 176 11.32 7.72 -3.91
N ASN A 177 12.27 8.10 -3.05
CA ASN A 177 12.85 7.23 -2.05
C ASN A 177 11.87 7.01 -0.88
N GLN A 178 11.15 8.06 -0.45
CA GLN A 178 10.04 7.91 0.50
C GLN A 178 8.98 6.93 -0.02
N LEU A 179 8.57 7.07 -1.28
CA LEU A 179 7.61 6.16 -1.91
C LEU A 179 8.15 4.74 -2.01
N LEU A 180 9.44 4.57 -2.35
CA LEU A 180 10.08 3.25 -2.40
C LEU A 180 9.94 2.55 -1.05
N ILE A 181 10.34 3.23 0.03
CA ILE A 181 10.32 2.68 1.39
C ILE A 181 8.88 2.40 1.82
N LEU A 182 8.02 3.42 1.79
CA LEU A 182 6.69 3.34 2.39
C LEU A 182 5.77 2.40 1.60
N SER A 183 5.78 2.44 0.26
CA SER A 183 4.91 1.58 -0.55
C SER A 183 5.36 0.11 -0.48
N SER A 184 6.68 -0.14 -0.46
CA SER A 184 7.21 -1.51 -0.33
C SER A 184 6.93 -2.08 1.06
N ALA A 185 7.12 -1.28 2.12
CA ALA A 185 6.82 -1.68 3.49
C ALA A 185 5.31 -1.91 3.69
N TYR A 186 4.45 -1.10 3.05
CA TYR A 186 3.00 -1.29 3.11
C TYR A 186 2.57 -2.62 2.47
N ASN A 187 3.08 -2.92 1.27
CA ASN A 187 2.78 -4.15 0.53
C ASN A 187 3.34 -5.42 1.24
N ARG A 188 4.44 -5.30 1.98
CA ARG A 188 5.12 -6.42 2.66
C ARG A 188 4.72 -6.63 4.12
N GLY A 189 4.38 -5.55 4.82
CA GLY A 189 4.32 -5.47 6.29
C GLY A 189 5.65 -5.02 6.92
N PHE A 190 5.59 -4.71 8.22
CA PHE A 190 6.75 -4.27 9.01
C PHE A 190 7.87 -5.31 9.11
N GLY A 191 9.09 -4.84 9.43
CA GLY A 191 10.22 -5.68 9.81
C GLY A 191 11.22 -6.00 8.69
N ALA A 192 10.95 -5.55 7.46
CA ALA A 192 11.91 -5.64 6.36
C ALA A 192 13.06 -4.63 6.55
N THR A 193 14.26 -5.02 6.12
CA THR A 193 15.42 -4.13 5.98
C THR A 193 15.28 -3.22 4.75
N TYR A 194 16.04 -2.13 4.69
CA TYR A 194 16.03 -1.24 3.52
C TYR A 194 16.39 -1.97 2.22
N ASP A 195 17.38 -2.86 2.25
CA ASP A 195 17.78 -3.64 1.07
C ASP A 195 16.65 -4.58 0.59
N GLU A 196 15.93 -5.22 1.51
CA GLU A 196 14.74 -6.00 1.17
C GLU A 196 13.65 -5.13 0.56
N LEU A 197 13.41 -3.92 1.08
CA LEU A 197 12.44 -2.99 0.50
C LEU A 197 12.84 -2.55 -0.91
N LYS A 198 14.12 -2.32 -1.16
CA LYS A 198 14.63 -2.00 -2.50
C LYS A 198 14.38 -3.14 -3.48
N ILE A 199 14.69 -4.38 -3.11
CA ILE A 199 14.40 -5.56 -3.93
C ILE A 199 12.90 -5.67 -4.23
N LEU A 200 12.06 -5.49 -3.20
CA LEU A 200 10.60 -5.53 -3.35
C LEU A 200 10.07 -4.42 -4.28
N SER A 201 10.68 -3.24 -4.23
CA SER A 201 10.31 -2.11 -5.10
C SER A 201 10.56 -2.38 -6.58
N GLU A 202 11.47 -3.31 -6.91
CA GLU A 202 11.80 -3.71 -8.27
C GLU A 202 11.04 -4.96 -8.71
N THR A 203 10.51 -5.74 -7.76
CA THR A 203 9.86 -7.03 -8.01
C THR A 203 8.49 -6.88 -8.66
N LYS A 204 8.35 -7.30 -9.92
CA LYS A 204 7.13 -7.14 -10.73
C LYS A 204 6.09 -8.24 -10.46
N THR A 205 5.32 -8.09 -9.40
CA THR A 205 4.27 -9.04 -9.00
C THR A 205 2.87 -8.44 -8.94
N PHE A 206 2.71 -7.13 -9.18
CA PHE A 206 1.41 -6.47 -9.16
C PHE A 206 0.60 -6.76 -10.44
N PRO A 207 -0.72 -7.07 -10.35
CA PRO A 207 -1.59 -7.02 -9.16
C PRO A 207 -1.74 -8.35 -8.39
N TYR A 208 -1.04 -9.41 -8.77
CA TYR A 208 -1.35 -10.78 -8.34
C TYR A 208 -0.53 -11.28 -7.13
N GLY A 209 0.51 -10.55 -6.73
CA GLY A 209 1.40 -10.93 -5.63
C GLY A 209 2.42 -12.01 -6.01
N ASN A 210 3.20 -12.46 -5.03
CA ASN A 210 4.44 -13.24 -5.23
C ASN A 210 4.28 -14.61 -5.92
N LYS A 211 3.05 -15.07 -6.18
CA LYS A 211 2.77 -16.35 -6.83
C LYS A 211 2.58 -16.24 -8.34
N HIS A 212 2.54 -15.03 -8.88
CA HIS A 212 2.27 -14.76 -10.29
C HIS A 212 3.13 -13.61 -10.79
N PHE A 213 3.56 -13.70 -12.05
CA PHE A 213 4.28 -12.61 -12.69
C PHE A 213 3.34 -11.44 -12.98
N GLY A 214 3.66 -10.28 -12.41
CA GLY A 214 3.01 -9.01 -12.69
C GLY A 214 3.81 -8.21 -13.72
N ARG A 215 3.19 -7.17 -14.27
CA ARG A 215 3.90 -6.22 -15.14
C ARG A 215 4.61 -5.11 -14.36
N TYR A 216 4.10 -4.80 -13.18
CA TYR A 216 4.57 -3.71 -12.34
C TYR A 216 4.91 -4.22 -10.94
N SER A 217 5.80 -3.54 -10.25
CA SER A 217 5.91 -3.66 -8.80
C SER A 217 4.84 -2.81 -8.13
N TYR A 218 4.63 -3.00 -6.83
CA TYR A 218 3.75 -2.13 -6.06
C TYR A 218 4.24 -0.66 -6.10
N TYR A 219 5.56 -0.48 -6.04
CA TYR A 219 6.23 0.81 -6.11
C TYR A 219 6.04 1.51 -7.46
N ASP A 220 6.13 0.80 -8.59
CA ASP A 220 5.90 1.41 -9.92
C ASP A 220 4.54 2.11 -10.01
N ILE A 221 3.51 1.47 -9.46
CA ILE A 221 2.15 2.01 -9.45
C ILE A 221 2.06 3.25 -8.57
N ALA A 222 2.61 3.17 -7.35
CA ALA A 222 2.64 4.30 -6.42
C ALA A 222 3.40 5.50 -7.00
N LYS A 223 4.59 5.25 -7.56
CA LYS A 223 5.43 6.27 -8.21
C LYS A 223 4.73 6.90 -9.40
N PHE A 224 4.13 6.09 -10.28
CA PHE A 224 3.45 6.62 -11.47
C PHE A 224 2.27 7.51 -11.09
N TYR A 225 1.44 7.08 -10.13
CA TYR A 225 0.33 7.91 -9.64
C TYR A 225 0.83 9.21 -8.99
N TYR A 226 1.90 9.14 -8.18
CA TYR A 226 2.50 10.32 -7.57
C TYR A 226 2.89 11.36 -8.64
N SER A 227 3.68 10.94 -9.62
CA SER A 227 4.22 11.85 -10.65
C SER A 227 3.15 12.44 -11.57
N ASN A 228 2.04 11.73 -11.83
CA ASN A 228 1.09 12.12 -12.89
C ASN A 228 -0.24 12.68 -12.36
N HIS A 229 -0.63 12.33 -11.13
CA HIS A 229 -1.98 12.56 -10.63
C HIS A 229 -2.03 13.15 -9.22
N SER A 230 -1.19 12.69 -8.29
CA SER A 230 -1.36 13.05 -6.87
C SER A 230 -1.30 14.55 -6.61
N HIS A 231 -0.40 15.28 -7.27
CA HIS A 231 -0.24 16.74 -7.14
C HIS A 231 -1.41 17.56 -7.69
N LYS A 232 -2.23 16.97 -8.57
CA LYS A 232 -3.44 17.62 -9.09
C LYS A 232 -4.61 17.43 -8.11
N ILE A 233 -4.55 16.35 -7.33
CA ILE A 233 -5.60 16.00 -6.36
C ILE A 233 -5.29 16.61 -5.00
N PHE A 234 -4.05 16.52 -4.50
CA PHE A 234 -3.60 16.96 -3.18
C PHE A 234 -2.47 17.98 -3.32
#